data_AF-A0A6A4HCG6-F1
#
_entry.id   AF-A0A6A4HCG6-F1
#
_cell.length_a   1.000
_cell.length_b   1.000
_cell.length_c   1.000
_cell.angle_alpha   90.00
_cell.angle_beta   90.00
_cell.angle_gamma   90.00
#
_symmetry.space_group_name_H-M   'P 1'
#
loop_
_entity.id
_entity.type
_entity.pdbx_description
1 polymer ?
#
loop_
_entity_poly.entity_id
_entity_poly.type
_entity_poly.pdbx_seq_one_letter_code
_entity_poly.pdbx_strand_id
1 'polypeptide(L)' 'KCLPAHLWDAVFPFSSDMSEKSKQKCWDKFTSGKLQIICATDAAGMGCSIPDVKYSVIFGLLSSLSVIIQ' A
#
# COMPACT_ATOMS: atom_id res chain seq x y z
N LYS A 1 15.41 8.92 8.09
CA LYS A 1 14.00 9.16 7.74
C LYS A 1 13.97 9.77 6.34
N CYS A 2 13.38 9.11 5.36
CA CYS A 2 13.55 9.46 3.94
C CYS A 2 12.55 10.51 3.43
N LEU A 3 11.58 10.92 4.25
CA LEU A 3 10.55 11.90 3.90
C LEU A 3 10.60 13.10 4.86
N PRO A 4 10.23 14.31 4.41
CA PRO A 4 9.93 15.46 5.27
C PRO A 4 8.85 15.15 6.32
N ALA A 5 8.92 15.80 7.48
CA ALA A 5 8.02 15.53 8.61
C ALA A 5 6.53 15.69 8.27
N HIS A 6 6.18 16.68 7.44
CA HIS A 6 4.80 16.95 7.04
C HIS A 6 4.22 15.87 6.09
N LEU A 7 5.04 14.94 5.58
CA LEU A 7 4.60 13.85 4.70
C LEU A 7 4.57 12.49 5.39
N TRP A 8 4.97 12.39 6.67
CA TRP A 8 5.03 11.09 7.34
C TRP A 8 3.65 10.44 7.50
N ASP A 9 2.59 11.23 7.66
CA ASP A 9 1.23 10.72 7.77
C ASP A 9 0.59 10.37 6.42
N ALA A 10 1.22 10.77 5.31
CA ALA A 10 0.76 10.50 3.95
C ALA A 10 1.23 9.14 3.41
N VAL A 11 2.07 8.41 4.16
CA VAL A 11 2.63 7.11 3.75
C VAL A 11 2.42 6.06 4.83
N PHE A 12 2.10 4.83 4.44
CA PHE A 12 1.87 3.73 5.39
C PHE A 12 2.35 2.39 4.83
N PRO A 13 3.04 1.56 5.63
CA PRO A 13 3.40 0.21 5.23
C PRO A 13 2.19 -0.71 5.30
N PHE A 14 2.11 -1.68 4.39
CA PHE A 14 1.08 -2.70 4.38
C PHE A 14 1.70 -4.07 4.09
N SER A 15 1.58 -5.01 5.03
CA SER A 15 2.07 -6.38 4.85
C SER A 15 1.11 -7.40 5.45
N SER A 16 1.26 -8.67 5.04
CA SER A 16 0.51 -9.81 5.57
C SER A 16 0.60 -9.94 7.09
N ASP A 17 1.78 -9.63 7.63
CA ASP A 17 2.15 -9.84 9.03
C ASP A 17 1.58 -8.76 9.96
N MET A 18 0.97 -7.71 9.40
CA MET A 18 0.31 -6.68 10.19
C MET A 18 -0.97 -7.22 10.84
N SER A 19 -1.25 -6.78 12.07
CA SER A 19 -2.51 -7.09 12.72
C SER A 19 -3.70 -6.59 11.91
N GLU A 20 -4.84 -7.28 11.99
CA GLU A 20 -6.08 -6.87 11.31
C GLU A 20 -6.50 -5.45 11.68
N LYS A 21 -6.29 -5.04 12.93
CA LYS A 21 -6.54 -3.65 13.37
C LYS A 21 -5.67 -2.64 12.64
N SER A 22 -4.40 -2.98 12.39
CA SER A 22 -3.47 -2.12 11.64
C SER A 22 -3.83 -2.05 10.16
N LYS A 23 -4.26 -3.18 9.57
CA LYS A 23 -4.76 -3.24 8.20
C LYS A 23 -6.02 -2.39 8.05
N GLN A 24 -7.00 -2.55 8.94
CA GLN A 24 -8.22 -1.73 8.95
C GLN A 24 -7.90 -0.23 9.06
N LYS A 25 -6.99 0.16 9.96
CA LYS A 25 -6.54 1.55 10.10
C LYS A 25 -5.90 2.11 8.84
N CYS A 26 -5.13 1.29 8.09
CA CYS A 26 -4.58 1.67 6.79
C CYS A 26 -5.72 2.00 5.83
N TRP A 27 -6.71 1.11 5.74
CA TRP A 27 -7.86 1.25 4.84
C TRP A 27 -8.73 2.46 5.16
N ASP A 28 -9.04 2.69 6.43
CA ASP A 28 -9.84 3.84 6.86
C ASP A 28 -9.14 5.17 6.49
N LYS A 29 -7.81 5.21 6.64
CA LYS A 29 -7.01 6.39 6.29
C LYS A 29 -6.88 6.59 4.79
N PHE A 30 -6.75 5.50 4.03
CA PHE A 30 -6.65 5.56 2.57
C PHE A 30 -7.97 6.03 1.96
N THR A 31 -9.08 5.43 2.39
CA THR A 31 -10.43 5.76 1.91
C THR A 31 -10.84 7.19 2.28
N SER A 32 -10.39 7.70 3.43
CA SER A 32 -10.63 9.10 3.82
C SER A 32 -9.72 10.11 3.12
N GLY A 33 -8.78 9.67 2.28
CA GLY A 33 -7.81 10.53 1.57
C GLY A 33 -6.70 11.10 2.44
N LYS A 34 -6.63 10.71 3.73
CA LYS A 34 -5.55 11.13 4.64
C LYS A 34 -4.24 10.42 4.35
N LEU A 35 -4.33 9.20 3.84
CA LEU A 35 -3.21 8.40 3.38
C LEU A 35 -3.20 8.39 1.85
N GLN A 36 -2.09 8.76 1.23
CA GLN A 36 -1.97 8.86 -0.23
C GLN A 36 -1.10 7.75 -0.83
N ILE A 37 -0.16 7.22 -0.06
CA ILE A 37 0.80 6.22 -0.52
C ILE A 37 0.77 5.02 0.42
N ILE A 38 0.49 3.85 -0.14
CA ILE A 38 0.65 2.57 0.54
C ILE A 38 1.89 1.89 -0.01
N CYS A 39 2.81 1.49 0.88
CA CYS A 39 3.95 0.66 0.51
C CYS A 39 3.62 -0.78 0.90
N ALA A 40 3.27 -1.60 -0.09
CA ALA A 40 2.90 -2.99 0.11
C ALA A 40 4.01 -3.96 -0.33
N THR A 41 4.07 -5.13 0.30
CA THR A 41 4.79 -6.28 -0.26
C THR A 41 3.90 -7.00 -1.27
N ASP A 42 4.49 -7.77 -2.19
CA ASP A 42 3.76 -8.52 -3.22
C ASP A 42 2.56 -9.27 -2.63
N ALA A 43 2.79 -10.06 -1.58
CA ALA A 43 1.75 -10.86 -0.91
C ALA A 43 0.58 -10.03 -0.34
N ALA A 44 0.80 -8.75 -0.05
CA ALA A 44 -0.21 -7.86 0.49
C ALA A 44 -0.98 -7.10 -0.60
N GLY A 45 -0.39 -6.93 -1.79
CA GLY A 45 -1.07 -6.45 -2.99
C GLY A 45 -1.94 -7.52 -3.65
N MET A 46 -1.53 -8.80 -3.59
CA MET A 46 -2.30 -9.91 -4.16
C MET A 46 -3.60 -10.12 -3.37
N GLY A 47 -4.72 -9.58 -3.85
CA GLY A 47 -6.06 -9.83 -3.30
C GLY A 47 -6.69 -8.67 -2.53
N CYS A 48 -6.05 -7.50 -2.45
CA CYS A 48 -6.71 -6.30 -1.97
C CYS A 48 -7.33 -5.54 -3.14
N SER A 49 -8.67 -5.54 -3.23
CA SER A 49 -9.38 -4.62 -4.12
C SER A 49 -9.36 -3.23 -3.47
N ILE A 50 -8.42 -2.40 -3.91
CA ILE A 50 -8.26 -1.03 -3.40
C ILE A 50 -8.97 -0.08 -4.38
N PRO A 51 -10.10 0.54 -4.01
CA PRO A 51 -10.74 1.53 -4.85
C PRO A 51 -9.84 2.77 -4.98
N ASP A 52 -9.97 3.48 -6.11
CA ASP A 52 -9.37 4.80 -6.34
C ASP A 52 -7.82 4.86 -6.40
N VAL A 53 -7.15 3.72 -6.66
CA VAL A 53 -5.72 3.72 -6.99
C VAL A 53 -5.48 4.34 -8.36
N LYS A 54 -4.81 5.50 -8.39
CA LYS A 54 -4.44 6.18 -9.65
C LYS A 54 -3.18 5.59 -10.29
N TYR A 55 -2.23 5.16 -9.47
CA TYR A 55 -0.93 4.68 -9.91
C TYR A 55 -0.50 3.49 -9.05
N SER A 56 -0.02 2.43 -9.69
CA SER A 56 0.67 1.33 -9.05
C SER A 56 2.12 1.32 -9.53
N VAL A 57 3.06 1.32 -8.60
CA VAL A 57 4.49 1.31 -8.89
C VAL A 57 5.09 0.04 -8.31
N ILE A 58 5.59 -0.82 -9.20
CA ILE A 58 6.27 -2.05 -8.82
C ILE A 58 7.77 -1.74 -8.73
N PHE A 59 8.36 -2.03 -7.58
CA PHE A 59 9.78 -1.81 -7.34
C PHE A 59 10.55 -3.13 -7.41
N GLY A 60 11.54 -3.21 -8.32
CA GLY A 60 12.38 -4.39 -8.52
C GLY A 60 12.02 -5.21 -9.75
N LEU A 61 12.65 -6.39 -9.90
CA LEU A 61 12.37 -7.32 -10.99
C LEU A 61 11.30 -8.32 -10.52
N LEU A 62 10.21 -8.40 -11.29
CA LEU A 62 9.15 -9.35 -11.04
C LEU A 62 9.58 -10.77 -11.41
N SER A 63 9.13 -11.74 -10.62
CA SER A 63 9.30 -13.16 -10.91
C SER A 63 8.39 -13.64 -12.07
N SER A 64 7.30 -12.92 -12.35
CA SER A 64 6.35 -13.24 -13.44
C SER A 64 5.53 -12.03 -13.86
N LEU A 65 5.08 -12.03 -15.13
CA LEU A 65 4.12 -11.06 -15.67
C LEU A 65 2.77 -11.07 -14.94
N SER A 66 2.40 -12.21 -14.35
CA SER A 66 1.15 -12.35 -13.60
C SER A 66 1.04 -11.42 -12.40
N VAL A 67 2.16 -10.91 -11.87
CA VAL A 67 2.16 -9.94 -10.75
C VAL A 67 1.67 -8.55 -11.20
N ILE A 68 1.80 -8.22 -12.49
CA ILE A 68 1.36 -6.92 -13.03
C ILE A 68 -0.15 -6.85 -13.24
N ILE A 69 -0.80 -7.99 -13.51
CA ILE A 69 -2.19 -8.06 -13.99
C ILE A 69 -3.22 -8.07 -12.83
N GLN A 70 -2.76 -8.09 -11.57
CA GLN A 70 -3.60 -8.32 -10.38
C GLN A 70 -4.53 -7.17 -10.01
#